data_AF-A0A537FLJ2-F1
#
_entry.id   AF-A0A537FLJ2-F1
#
_cell.length_a   1.000
_cell.length_b   1.000
_cell.length_c   1.000
_cell.angle_alpha   90.00
_cell.angle_beta   90.00
_cell.angle_gamma   90.00
#
_symmetry.space_group_name_H-M   'P 1'
#
loop_
_entity.id
_entity.type
_entity.pdbx_description
1 polymer ?
#
loop_
_entity_poly.entity_id
_entity_poly.type
_entity_poly.pdbx_seq_one_letter_code
_entity_poly.pdbx_strand_id
1 'polypeptide(L)'
;MPENGAQKCPFPSPHRDQRLHQDWVPARHPLRNKQKSLRDSCYKHNRLSFLSNNIVSQTTGEAKPRVRILGISGSSRKGSYNTALLEAAKELAPENVLIETYDISNLPLYNQDLETRIPPQVRELKSKVKQADAILFATPEHNYTITAVMKNAI
;
A
#
# COMPACT_ATOMS: atom_id res chain seq x y z
N MET A 1 53.88 6.28 -42.15
CA MET A 1 53.63 5.46 -40.95
C MET A 1 52.17 5.65 -40.54
N PRO A 2 51.40 4.58 -40.32
CA PRO A 2 49.96 4.64 -40.04
C PRO A 2 49.66 4.54 -38.53
N GLU A 3 48.59 5.17 -38.03
CA GLU A 3 47.87 4.71 -36.84
C GLU A 3 46.34 4.95 -36.97
N ASN A 4 45.64 3.81 -37.05
CA ASN A 4 44.32 3.43 -36.55
C ASN A 4 43.34 4.50 -36.00
N GLY A 5 42.12 4.49 -36.54
CA GLY A 5 40.94 5.10 -35.91
C GLY A 5 39.67 4.30 -36.22
N ALA A 6 39.17 3.55 -35.23
CA ALA A 6 37.91 2.82 -35.32
C ALA A 6 36.72 3.81 -35.33
N GLN A 7 35.98 3.85 -36.44
CA GLN A 7 34.78 4.67 -36.61
C GLN A 7 33.54 3.95 -36.06
N LYS A 8 32.89 4.56 -35.05
CA LYS A 8 31.63 4.10 -34.44
C LYS A 8 30.46 4.16 -35.43
N CYS A 9 29.59 3.15 -35.41
CA CYS A 9 28.34 3.10 -36.17
C CYS A 9 27.28 4.09 -35.61
N PRO A 10 26.46 4.72 -36.47
CA PRO A 10 25.44 5.68 -36.04
C PRO A 10 24.13 4.99 -35.65
N PHE A 11 23.50 5.50 -34.58
CA PHE A 11 22.17 5.11 -34.11
C PHE A 11 21.10 5.92 -34.87
N PRO A 12 20.04 5.31 -35.43
CA PRO A 12 18.99 6.06 -36.11
C PRO A 12 17.92 6.58 -35.13
N SER A 13 17.46 7.80 -35.39
CA SER A 13 16.38 8.52 -34.71
C SER A 13 14.97 8.07 -35.17
N PRO A 14 13.91 8.34 -34.39
CA PRO A 14 12.62 7.68 -34.58
C PRO A 14 11.73 8.44 -35.57
N HIS A 15 11.35 7.78 -36.66
CA HIS A 15 10.18 8.17 -37.44
C HIS A 15 9.02 7.20 -37.18
N ARG A 16 7.87 7.81 -36.89
CA ARG A 16 6.55 7.23 -36.67
C ARG A 16 6.01 6.66 -37.98
N ASP A 17 5.72 5.37 -38.02
CA ASP A 17 4.89 4.78 -39.08
C ASP A 17 3.68 4.06 -38.48
N GLN A 18 2.51 4.35 -39.06
CA GLN A 18 1.21 3.84 -38.70
C GLN A 18 0.81 2.75 -39.70
N ARG A 19 0.55 1.56 -39.15
CA ARG A 19 -0.20 0.40 -39.68
C ARG A 19 0.69 -0.84 -39.64
N LEU A 20 0.34 -1.74 -38.75
CA LEU A 20 0.03 -3.14 -39.04
C LEU A 20 -0.55 -3.72 -37.74
N HIS A 21 -1.87 -3.56 -37.62
CA HIS A 21 -2.69 -4.38 -36.73
C HIS A 21 -2.72 -5.81 -37.29
N GLN A 22 -2.84 -6.77 -36.36
CA GLN A 22 -2.96 -8.22 -36.57
C GLN A 22 -1.60 -8.92 -36.59
N ASP A 23 -1.17 -9.36 -35.40
CA ASP A 23 -0.78 -10.76 -35.15
C ASP A 23 -0.24 -10.90 -33.71
N TRP A 24 -1.17 -11.02 -32.75
CA TRP A 24 -0.87 -11.66 -31.47
C TRP A 24 -2.14 -12.29 -30.89
N VAL A 25 -2.43 -13.52 -31.31
CA VAL A 25 -3.48 -14.37 -30.77
C VAL A 25 -2.84 -15.37 -29.79
N PRO A 26 -3.23 -15.41 -28.51
CA PRO A 26 -2.81 -16.49 -27.63
C PRO A 26 -3.61 -17.77 -27.92
N ALA A 27 -2.89 -18.87 -28.10
CA ALA A 27 -3.39 -20.20 -28.39
C ALA A 27 -4.37 -20.71 -27.32
N ARG A 28 -5.54 -21.17 -27.77
CA ARG A 28 -6.47 -22.02 -27.01
C ARG A 28 -6.38 -23.43 -27.57
N HIS A 29 -6.03 -24.41 -26.74
CA HIS A 29 -6.32 -25.81 -27.02
C HIS A 29 -7.25 -26.40 -25.95
N PRO A 30 -8.30 -27.13 -26.35
CA PRO A 30 -9.28 -27.71 -25.45
C PRO A 30 -8.98 -29.19 -25.20
N LEU A 31 -9.03 -29.65 -23.95
CA LEU A 31 -9.17 -31.09 -23.65
C LEU A 31 -10.18 -31.32 -22.52
N ARG A 32 -11.40 -31.63 -22.98
CA ARG A 32 -12.14 -32.87 -22.69
C ARG A 32 -12.62 -33.13 -21.26
N ASN A 33 -13.89 -32.82 -21.12
CA ASN A 33 -14.83 -33.26 -20.10
C ASN A 33 -15.10 -34.79 -20.18
N LYS A 34 -14.93 -35.54 -19.08
CA LYS A 34 -15.59 -36.86 -18.84
C LYS A 34 -15.76 -37.10 -17.33
N GLN A 35 -16.98 -36.83 -16.88
CA GLN A 35 -17.82 -37.49 -15.87
C GLN A 35 -17.27 -38.53 -14.87
N LYS A 36 -17.69 -38.28 -13.61
CA LYS A 36 -18.28 -39.17 -12.59
C LYS A 36 -17.37 -40.09 -11.76
N SER A 37 -17.33 -39.78 -10.46
CA SER A 37 -17.34 -40.74 -9.34
C SER A 37 -17.54 -39.95 -8.03
N LEU A 38 -18.78 -39.83 -7.54
CA LEU A 38 -19.27 -40.57 -6.36
C LEU A 38 -18.39 -40.41 -5.11
N ARG A 39 -18.78 -39.45 -4.25
CA ARG A 39 -18.70 -39.45 -2.77
C ARG A 39 -19.70 -38.37 -2.31
N ASP A 40 -20.91 -38.82 -1.98
CA ASP A 40 -21.40 -38.93 -0.60
C ASP A 40 -21.76 -37.54 -0.05
N SER A 41 -23.04 -37.16 -0.10
CA SER A 41 -24.09 -37.56 0.85
C SER A 41 -24.17 -36.56 2.01
N CYS A 42 -25.41 -36.25 2.38
CA CYS A 42 -25.79 -35.52 3.58
C CYS A 42 -25.65 -33.98 3.55
N TYR A 43 -26.58 -33.30 2.87
CA TYR A 43 -27.25 -32.14 3.47
C TYR A 43 -28.71 -32.12 3.03
N LYS A 44 -29.51 -32.91 3.74
CA LYS A 44 -30.97 -32.85 3.70
C LYS A 44 -31.47 -32.68 5.14
N HIS A 45 -32.18 -31.57 5.32
CA HIS A 45 -33.14 -31.28 6.39
C HIS A 45 -32.60 -31.05 7.80
N ASN A 46 -32.71 -29.81 8.26
CA ASN A 46 -33.50 -29.61 9.48
C ASN A 46 -34.31 -28.32 9.39
N ARG A 47 -35.62 -28.49 9.22
CA ARG A 47 -36.64 -27.46 9.29
C ARG A 47 -37.35 -27.67 10.61
N LEU A 48 -36.93 -26.96 11.66
CA LEU A 48 -37.76 -26.72 12.84
C LEU A 48 -37.54 -25.29 13.31
N SER A 49 -38.46 -24.44 12.88
CA SER A 49 -38.90 -23.28 13.66
C SER A 49 -39.44 -23.78 14.99
N PHE A 50 -38.99 -23.24 16.12
CA PHE A 50 -39.88 -22.92 17.24
C PHE A 50 -39.16 -21.96 18.20
N LEU A 51 -39.92 -20.96 18.61
CA LEU A 51 -39.53 -19.78 19.38
C LEU A 51 -39.06 -20.16 20.78
N SER A 52 -38.10 -19.42 21.34
CA SER A 52 -38.27 -18.59 22.55
C SER A 52 -36.93 -18.20 23.18
N ASN A 53 -36.88 -16.96 23.66
CA ASN A 53 -35.98 -16.38 24.68
C ASN A 53 -34.61 -15.87 24.17
N ASN A 54 -34.57 -14.62 23.72
CA ASN A 54 -34.27 -13.42 24.53
C ASN A 54 -32.86 -13.38 25.13
N ILE A 55 -32.06 -12.48 24.53
CA ILE A 55 -31.16 -11.53 25.18
C ILE A 55 -30.10 -12.18 26.07
N VAL A 56 -29.10 -12.79 25.42
CA VAL A 56 -27.74 -12.70 25.95
C VAL A 56 -27.12 -11.46 25.32
N SER A 57 -27.05 -10.41 26.12
CA SER A 57 -26.51 -9.10 25.81
C SER A 57 -25.20 -9.21 25.04
N GLN A 58 -25.21 -8.64 23.85
CA GLN A 58 -24.03 -8.39 23.05
C GLN A 58 -23.13 -7.41 23.82
N THR A 59 -22.12 -7.93 24.50
CA THR A 59 -20.92 -7.15 24.84
C THR A 59 -19.79 -7.55 23.89
N THR A 60 -20.02 -7.47 22.58
CA THR A 60 -18.92 -7.14 21.68
C THR A 60 -18.67 -5.65 21.82
N GLY A 61 -18.02 -5.29 22.93
CA GLY A 61 -17.33 -4.02 23.02
C GLY A 61 -16.35 -4.02 21.88
N GLU A 62 -16.57 -3.14 20.91
CA GLU A 62 -15.62 -2.84 19.84
C GLU A 62 -14.31 -2.45 20.54
N ALA A 63 -13.39 -3.41 20.66
CA ALA A 63 -12.19 -3.24 21.46
C ALA A 63 -11.31 -2.24 20.73
N LYS A 64 -11.32 -0.99 21.20
CA LYS A 64 -10.36 0.02 20.78
C LYS A 64 -8.95 -0.60 20.87
N PRO A 65 -8.12 -0.53 19.82
CA PRO A 65 -6.75 -1.02 19.89
C PRO A 65 -6.08 -0.37 21.09
N ARG A 66 -5.41 -1.20 21.92
CA ARG A 66 -4.77 -0.70 23.15
C ARG A 66 -3.59 0.20 22.83
N VAL A 67 -3.01 0.08 21.64
CA VAL A 67 -1.90 0.89 21.15
C VAL A 67 -2.18 1.32 19.71
N ARG A 68 -2.13 2.63 19.45
CA ARG A 68 -2.19 3.23 18.12
C ARG A 68 -0.80 3.71 17.70
N ILE A 69 -0.31 3.21 16.57
CA ILE A 69 0.99 3.58 16.02
C ILE A 69 0.76 4.32 14.69
N LEU A 70 1.35 5.50 14.56
CA LEU A 70 1.37 6.24 13.30
C LEU A 70 2.66 5.92 12.53
N GLY A 71 2.52 5.18 11.44
CA GLY A 71 3.58 4.90 10.49
C GLY A 71 3.79 6.06 9.50
N ILE A 72 5.02 6.54 9.37
CA ILE A 72 5.38 7.62 8.45
C ILE A 72 6.49 7.14 7.51
N SER A 73 6.19 7.14 6.21
CA SER A 73 7.17 6.80 5.16
C SER A 73 7.94 8.05 4.75
N GLY A 74 9.27 8.03 4.91
CA GLY A 74 10.17 9.12 4.54
C GLY A 74 10.40 9.28 3.04
N SER A 75 9.51 8.76 2.19
CA SER A 75 9.74 8.62 0.76
C SER A 75 8.49 8.94 -0.06
N SER A 76 8.61 9.87 -1.00
CA SER A 76 7.53 10.29 -1.88
C SER A 76 7.43 9.55 -3.21
N ARG A 77 8.34 8.62 -3.49
CA ARG A 77 8.25 7.80 -4.70
C ARG A 77 7.14 6.77 -4.60
N LYS A 78 6.43 6.53 -5.70
CA LYS A 78 5.53 5.39 -5.84
C LYS A 78 6.33 4.09 -5.70
N GLY A 79 5.79 3.11 -4.97
CA GLY A 79 6.45 1.81 -4.74
C GLY A 79 7.70 1.89 -3.84
N SER A 80 7.69 2.75 -2.82
CA SER A 80 8.79 2.79 -1.84
C SER A 80 8.89 1.51 -1.03
N TYR A 81 10.09 0.97 -0.89
CA TYR A 81 10.35 -0.16 0.02
C TYR A 81 10.05 0.21 1.47
N ASN A 82 10.21 1.47 1.85
CA ASN A 82 9.86 1.94 3.20
C ASN A 82 8.34 1.93 3.43
N THR A 83 7.56 2.28 2.40
CA THR A 83 6.10 2.14 2.49
C THR A 83 5.72 0.66 2.55
N ALA A 84 6.33 -0.21 1.74
CA ALA A 84 6.11 -1.64 1.80
C ALA A 84 6.48 -2.24 3.17
N LEU A 85 7.55 -1.76 3.82
CA LEU A 85 7.94 -2.15 5.18
C LEU A 85 6.83 -1.81 6.19
N LEU A 86 6.24 -0.61 6.10
CA LEU A 86 5.14 -0.21 6.98
C LEU A 86 3.89 -1.06 6.75
N GLU A 87 3.59 -1.42 5.50
CA GLU A 87 2.48 -2.34 5.20
C GLU A 87 2.74 -3.74 5.76
N ALA A 88 3.96 -4.27 5.61
CA ALA A 88 4.34 -5.54 6.23
C ALA A 88 4.27 -5.48 7.78
N ALA A 89 4.66 -4.36 8.37
CA ALA A 89 4.55 -4.16 9.82
C ALA A 89 3.09 -4.17 10.31
N LYS A 90 2.16 -3.63 9.51
CA LYS A 90 0.72 -3.73 9.81
C LYS A 90 0.22 -5.16 9.77
N GLU A 91 0.63 -5.94 8.77
CA GLU A 91 0.20 -7.34 8.63
C GLU A 91 0.70 -8.23 9.78
N LEU A 92 1.87 -7.91 10.32
CA LEU A 92 2.47 -8.62 11.44
C LEU A 92 2.05 -8.06 12.82
N ALA A 93 1.25 -6.99 12.85
CA ALA A 93 0.83 -6.38 14.11
C ALA A 93 -0.13 -7.32 14.86
N PRO A 94 0.03 -7.47 16.18
CA PRO A 94 -0.91 -8.24 16.99
C PRO A 94 -2.27 -7.53 17.07
N GLU A 95 -3.34 -8.28 17.39
CA GLU A 95 -4.73 -7.79 17.38
C GLU A 95 -4.98 -6.54 18.26
N ASN A 96 -4.13 -6.31 19.27
CA ASN A 96 -4.24 -5.17 20.18
C ASN A 96 -3.49 -3.91 19.71
N VAL A 97 -2.78 -3.96 18.57
CA VAL A 97 -2.00 -2.86 18.00
C VAL A 97 -2.61 -2.46 16.66
N LEU A 98 -2.92 -1.17 16.51
CA LEU A 98 -3.34 -0.60 15.23
C LEU A 98 -2.22 0.26 14.68
N ILE A 99 -1.74 -0.08 13.47
CA ILE A 99 -0.76 0.72 12.76
C ILE A 99 -1.46 1.41 11.57
N GLU A 100 -1.49 2.73 11.58
CA GLU A 100 -2.02 3.54 10.48
C GLU A 100 -0.86 4.21 9.73
N THR A 101 -0.89 4.26 8.40
CA THR A 101 0.14 4.99 7.63
C THR A 101 -0.33 6.37 7.22
N TYR A 102 0.58 7.34 7.27
CA TYR A 102 0.36 8.69 6.76
C TYR A 102 1.36 9.04 5.66
N ASP A 103 0.83 9.54 4.54
CA ASP A 103 1.65 10.02 3.43
C ASP A 103 2.03 11.49 3.63
N ILE A 104 3.31 11.72 3.88
CA ILE A 104 3.89 13.06 4.07
C ILE A 104 4.32 13.75 2.77
N SER A 105 4.16 13.09 1.63
CA SER A 105 4.61 13.61 0.32
C SER A 105 3.87 14.87 -0.14
N ASN A 106 2.64 15.05 0.33
CA ASN A 106 1.78 16.16 -0.03
C ASN A 106 1.79 17.29 1.00
N LEU A 107 2.71 17.25 1.98
CA LEU A 107 2.86 18.35 2.93
C LEU A 107 3.44 19.57 2.22
N PRO A 108 2.88 20.77 2.45
CA PRO A 108 3.52 22.00 2.00
C PRO A 108 4.88 22.15 2.71
N LEU A 109 5.81 22.85 2.06
CA LEU A 109 7.07 23.20 2.69
C LEU A 109 6.81 24.06 3.93
N TYR A 110 7.59 23.81 4.99
CA TYR A 110 7.54 24.62 6.20
C TYR A 110 7.77 26.08 5.85
N ASN A 111 6.86 26.93 6.32
CA ASN A 111 6.94 28.37 6.20
C ASN A 111 6.37 28.98 7.48
N GLN A 112 7.20 29.75 8.19
CA GLN A 112 6.88 30.36 9.47
C GLN A 112 5.72 31.38 9.36
N ASP A 113 5.55 32.02 8.20
CA ASP A 113 4.42 32.95 7.96
C ASP A 113 3.06 32.25 8.01
N LEU A 114 3.03 30.95 7.72
CA LEU A 114 1.81 30.13 7.71
C LEU A 114 1.42 29.61 9.10
N GLU A 115 2.16 29.94 10.17
CA GLU A 115 1.82 29.50 11.53
C GLU A 115 0.50 30.09 12.04
N THR A 116 0.13 31.28 11.56
CA THR A 116 -1.17 31.90 11.85
C THR A 116 -2.33 31.20 11.14
N ARG A 117 -2.07 30.53 10.01
CA ARG A 117 -3.06 29.81 9.20
C ARG A 117 -2.53 28.44 8.79
N ILE A 118 -2.48 27.52 9.75
CA ILE A 118 -1.97 26.16 9.55
C ILE A 118 -2.73 25.45 8.41
N PRO A 119 -2.02 24.98 7.37
CA PRO A 119 -2.62 24.22 6.26
C PRO A 119 -3.38 22.97 6.73
N PRO A 120 -4.44 22.55 6.01
CA PRO A 120 -5.27 21.43 6.43
C PRO A 120 -4.50 20.11 6.55
N GLN A 121 -3.55 19.82 5.65
CA GLN A 121 -2.74 18.61 5.71
C GLN A 121 -1.86 18.59 6.98
N VAL A 122 -1.25 19.72 7.32
CA VAL A 122 -0.42 19.85 8.53
C VAL A 122 -1.29 19.69 9.79
N ARG A 123 -2.51 20.23 9.79
CA ARG A 123 -3.46 20.06 10.90
C ARG A 123 -3.88 18.61 11.06
N GLU A 124 -4.14 17.90 9.97
CA GLU A 124 -4.48 16.49 9.98
C GLU A 124 -3.32 15.65 10.54
N LEU A 125 -2.09 15.86 10.04
CA LEU A 125 -0.90 15.20 10.55
C LEU A 125 -0.73 15.45 12.06
N LYS A 126 -0.82 16.70 12.51
CA LYS A 126 -0.76 17.06 13.94
C LYS A 126 -1.85 16.36 14.76
N SER A 127 -3.06 16.22 14.21
CA SER A 127 -4.16 15.50 14.86
C SER A 127 -3.87 14.01 14.99
N LYS A 128 -3.37 13.37 13.93
CA LYS A 128 -2.99 11.95 13.93
C LYS A 128 -1.84 11.67 14.89
N VAL A 129 -0.83 12.53 14.91
CA VAL A 129 0.29 12.45 15.86
C VAL A 129 -0.21 12.54 17.30
N LYS A 130 -1.13 13.47 17.61
CA LYS A 130 -1.73 13.60 18.95
C LYS A 130 -2.57 12.39 19.37
N GLN A 131 -3.13 11.65 18.42
CA GLN A 131 -3.96 10.48 18.68
C GLN A 131 -3.16 9.18 18.77
N ALA A 132 -1.90 9.20 18.32
CA ALA A 132 -1.02 8.05 18.33
C ALA A 132 -0.28 7.92 19.66
N ASP A 133 -0.14 6.69 20.14
CA ASP A 133 0.66 6.36 21.32
C ASP A 133 2.15 6.21 20.96
N ALA A 134 2.44 5.86 19.71
CA ALA A 134 3.79 5.76 19.17
C ALA A 134 3.86 6.18 17.69
N ILE A 135 5.05 6.54 17.23
CA ILE A 135 5.32 6.88 15.83
C ILE A 135 6.39 5.92 15.30
N LEU A 136 6.12 5.30 14.14
CA LEU A 136 7.04 4.41 13.45
C LEU A 136 7.54 5.11 12.18
N PHE A 137 8.82 5.49 12.16
CA PHE A 137 9.45 6.09 10.99
C PHE A 137 10.11 5.01 10.13
N ALA A 138 9.73 4.96 8.85
CA ALA A 138 10.44 4.18 7.83
C ALA A 138 11.01 5.16 6.79
N THR A 139 12.29 5.50 6.91
CA THR A 139 12.93 6.48 6.04
C THR A 139 14.09 5.84 5.28
N PRO A 140 14.24 6.10 3.97
CA PRO A 140 15.50 5.81 3.32
C PRO A 140 16.59 6.74 3.87
N GLU A 141 17.83 6.32 3.66
CA GLU A 141 19.01 7.15 3.89
C GLU A 141 19.31 7.95 2.62
N HIS A 142 19.44 9.27 2.74
CA HIS A 142 19.89 10.16 1.67
C HIS A 142 21.09 10.94 2.18
N ASN A 143 22.26 10.73 1.57
CA ASN A 143 23.51 11.42 1.95
C ASN A 143 23.83 11.32 3.45
N TYR A 144 23.78 10.11 4.02
CA TYR A 144 24.01 9.86 5.45
C TYR A 144 23.03 10.59 6.40
N THR A 145 21.86 10.99 5.90
CA THR A 145 20.83 11.67 6.70
C THR A 145 19.42 11.25 6.30
N ILE A 146 18.43 11.79 7.01
CA ILE A 146 17.00 11.62 6.69
C ILE A 146 16.62 12.44 5.46
N THR A 147 15.53 12.05 4.80
CA THR A 147 15.10 12.73 3.57
C THR A 147 14.60 14.15 3.82
N ALA A 148 14.65 14.99 2.78
CA ALA A 148 14.13 16.36 2.85
C ALA A 148 12.63 16.39 3.22
N VAL A 149 11.86 15.43 2.70
CA VAL A 149 10.43 15.30 3.00
C VAL A 149 10.22 14.95 4.48
N MET A 150 11.05 14.06 5.04
CA MET A 150 11.00 13.75 6.48
C MET A 150 11.39 14.97 7.32
N LYS A 151 12.45 15.70 6.96
CA LYS A 151 12.86 16.94 7.64
C LYS A 151 11.77 18.01 7.63
N ASN A 152 10.98 18.06 6.57
CA ASN A 152 9.87 19.00 6.43
C ASN A 152 8.66 18.61 7.30
N ALA A 153 8.51 17.33 7.62
CA ALA A 153 7.38 16.81 8.38
C ALA A 153 7.58 16.90 9.90
N ILE A 154 8.84 16.84 10.37
CA ILE A 154 9.22 16.93 11.79
C ILE A 154 9.34 18.39 12.25
#